data_AF-A0A955ZI72-F1
#
_entry.id   AF-A0A955ZI72-F1
#
_cell.length_a   1.000
_cell.length_b   1.000
_cell.length_c   1.000
_cell.angle_alpha   90.00
_cell.angle_beta   90.00
_cell.angle_gamma   90.00
#
_symmetry.space_group_name_H-M   'P 1'
#
loop_
_entity.id
_entity.type
_entity.pdbx_description
1 polymer ?
#
loop_
_entity_poly.entity_id
_entity_poly.type
_entity_poly.pdbx_seq_one_letter_code
_entity_poly.pdbx_strand_id
1 'polypeptide(L)'
;MGQEDRESATPQSIVPETDLIDASWDDDDDLVSGVELSQPDDDADDLGDRVTVVPDVPPSKMARELLAQADSSRPTPSFHDRETPTGATPPPRAKPPSLEMPFAEPGFPSEPPTAPLPSSDDLELDLGELPDLELDRSASLPNAPTPAEAETETQPPTEVDPAVGEMKDRYAMGDFTGALVIAESLLETDVNDAEALRYADSCRDVLTQMYAARLGDLGQIVIVAIPPDQIRWLSLDHRAGFLLSMVDGTSSIEEILDVSGMTRLDALRIMFTLLEQRIIRLEPPA
;
A
#
# COMPACT_ATOMS: atom_id res chain seq x y z
N MET A 1 -20.74 48.02 -51.31
CA MET A 1 -21.86 47.06 -51.22
C MET A 1 -21.45 45.82 -52.00
N GLY A 2 -21.19 44.73 -51.29
CA GLY A 2 -20.62 43.50 -51.82
C GLY A 2 -20.45 42.53 -50.66
N GLN A 3 -21.60 41.98 -50.25
CA GLN A 3 -21.81 40.94 -49.24
C GLN A 3 -21.08 39.66 -49.64
N GLU A 4 -20.32 39.07 -48.71
CA GLU A 4 -20.67 37.82 -47.98
C GLU A 4 -20.44 36.57 -48.83
N ASP A 5 -19.38 35.80 -48.51
CA ASP A 5 -19.37 34.34 -48.56
C ASP A 5 -18.04 33.86 -47.93
N ARG A 6 -18.07 33.69 -46.60
CA ARG A 6 -17.05 32.94 -45.86
C ARG A 6 -17.63 31.56 -45.58
N GLU A 7 -17.23 30.61 -46.42
CA GLU A 7 -17.48 29.18 -46.24
C GLU A 7 -17.05 28.74 -44.84
N SER A 8 -18.02 28.20 -44.11
CA SER A 8 -17.88 27.62 -42.78
C SER A 8 -17.38 26.19 -42.93
N ALA A 9 -16.11 25.95 -42.62
CA ALA A 9 -15.55 24.61 -42.48
C ALA A 9 -15.91 24.04 -41.11
N THR A 10 -16.96 23.22 -41.04
CA THR A 10 -17.25 22.34 -39.90
C THR A 10 -16.23 21.20 -39.86
N PRO A 11 -15.53 20.94 -38.73
CA PRO A 11 -14.75 19.73 -38.57
C PRO A 11 -15.70 18.53 -38.44
N GLN A 12 -15.62 17.59 -39.38
CA GLN A 12 -16.30 16.30 -39.31
C GLN A 12 -15.71 15.48 -38.17
N SER A 13 -16.55 15.22 -37.16
CA SER A 13 -16.32 14.26 -36.09
C SER A 13 -16.21 12.85 -36.67
N ILE A 14 -14.99 12.30 -36.66
CA ILE A 14 -14.73 10.90 -36.97
C ILE A 14 -15.16 10.10 -35.74
N VAL A 15 -16.24 9.33 -35.89
CA VAL A 15 -16.65 8.29 -34.93
C VAL A 15 -15.80 7.05 -35.17
N PRO A 16 -15.13 6.47 -34.16
CA PRO A 16 -14.50 5.17 -34.32
C PRO A 16 -15.58 4.08 -34.42
N GLU A 17 -15.58 3.37 -35.54
CA GLU A 17 -16.28 2.09 -35.71
C GLU A 17 -15.74 1.11 -34.66
N THR A 18 -16.57 0.75 -33.69
CA THR A 18 -16.33 -0.41 -32.83
C THR A 18 -16.72 -1.64 -33.63
N ASP A 19 -15.74 -2.24 -34.30
CA ASP A 19 -15.89 -3.57 -34.87
C ASP A 19 -16.22 -4.56 -33.74
N LEU A 20 -17.20 -5.40 -34.05
CA LEU A 20 -17.77 -6.42 -33.20
C LEU A 20 -16.69 -7.38 -32.71
N ILE A 21 -16.38 -7.33 -31.41
CA ILE A 21 -15.63 -8.39 -30.74
C ILE A 21 -16.58 -9.58 -30.62
N ASP A 22 -16.35 -10.55 -31.49
CA ASP A 22 -16.98 -11.87 -31.52
C ASP A 22 -16.65 -12.61 -30.21
N ALA A 23 -17.67 -12.78 -29.37
CA ALA A 23 -17.59 -13.46 -28.09
C ALA A 23 -17.86 -14.97 -28.25
N SER A 24 -17.26 -15.61 -29.24
CA SER A 24 -17.14 -17.06 -29.29
C SER A 24 -15.82 -17.47 -28.61
N TRP A 25 -15.85 -17.52 -27.28
CA TRP A 25 -14.93 -18.37 -26.54
C TRP A 25 -15.34 -19.82 -26.84
N ASP A 26 -14.82 -20.30 -27.97
CA ASP A 26 -14.92 -21.67 -28.41
C ASP A 26 -14.09 -22.56 -27.48
N ASP A 27 -14.65 -23.72 -27.22
CA ASP A 27 -14.14 -24.81 -26.41
C ASP A 27 -12.80 -25.32 -26.96
N ASP A 28 -11.69 -24.94 -26.34
CA ASP A 28 -10.45 -25.73 -26.42
C ASP A 28 -10.26 -26.51 -25.12
N ASP A 29 -11.18 -27.46 -24.96
CA ASP A 29 -11.13 -28.62 -24.07
C ASP A 29 -10.10 -29.62 -24.61
N ASP A 30 -8.82 -29.23 -24.70
CA ASP A 30 -7.71 -30.15 -25.01
C ASP A 30 -7.14 -30.72 -23.69
N LEU A 31 -8.03 -31.38 -22.95
CA LEU A 31 -7.67 -32.25 -21.84
C LEU A 31 -6.98 -33.51 -22.38
N VAL A 32 -5.65 -33.49 -22.29
CA VAL A 32 -4.77 -34.61 -21.90
C VAL A 32 -5.43 -36.00 -21.95
N SER A 33 -5.44 -36.58 -23.14
CA SER A 33 -5.59 -38.03 -23.32
C SER A 33 -4.33 -38.73 -22.82
N GLY A 34 -4.42 -39.44 -21.67
CA GLY A 34 -3.41 -40.46 -21.35
C GLY A 34 -2.97 -40.63 -19.90
N VAL A 35 -3.88 -40.63 -18.92
CA VAL A 35 -3.64 -41.31 -17.64
C VAL A 35 -4.67 -42.42 -17.48
N GLU A 36 -4.21 -43.64 -17.79
CA GLU A 36 -4.90 -44.90 -17.54
C GLU A 36 -4.94 -45.14 -16.02
N LEU A 37 -5.92 -44.54 -15.34
CA LEU A 37 -6.28 -44.87 -13.97
C LEU A 37 -7.12 -46.15 -14.01
N SER A 38 -6.48 -47.25 -13.65
CA SER A 38 -7.13 -48.52 -13.38
C SER A 38 -8.27 -48.31 -12.38
N GLN A 39 -9.49 -48.64 -12.79
CA GLN A 39 -10.68 -48.65 -11.94
C GLN A 39 -10.48 -49.65 -10.79
N PRO A 40 -10.60 -49.24 -9.52
CA PRO A 40 -11.06 -50.13 -8.47
C PRO A 40 -12.59 -50.18 -8.53
N ASP A 41 -13.10 -51.35 -8.89
CA ASP A 41 -14.50 -51.74 -8.72
C ASP A 41 -14.94 -51.66 -7.25
N ASP A 42 -16.22 -51.32 -7.08
CA ASP A 42 -17.12 -51.69 -5.97
C ASP A 42 -16.67 -51.37 -4.52
N ASP A 43 -17.25 -50.31 -3.94
CA ASP A 43 -17.82 -50.30 -2.58
C ASP A 43 -18.40 -48.89 -2.28
N ALA A 44 -19.45 -48.52 -3.02
CA ALA A 44 -20.17 -47.27 -2.82
C ALA A 44 -21.38 -47.52 -1.89
N ASP A 45 -21.17 -47.62 -0.57
CA ASP A 45 -22.28 -47.54 0.41
C ASP A 45 -21.86 -47.32 1.90
N ASP A 46 -20.67 -46.78 2.24
CA ASP A 46 -20.32 -46.53 3.66
C ASP A 46 -19.38 -45.33 3.94
N LEU A 47 -19.69 -44.15 3.37
CA LEU A 47 -18.94 -42.90 3.65
C LEU A 47 -19.77 -41.81 4.34
N GLY A 48 -21.00 -42.13 4.76
CA GLY A 48 -21.88 -41.22 5.50
C GLY A 48 -21.73 -41.25 7.03
N ASP A 49 -21.00 -42.20 7.61
CA ASP A 49 -20.93 -42.42 9.07
C ASP A 49 -19.55 -42.19 9.69
N ARG A 50 -18.75 -41.30 9.10
CA ARG A 50 -17.65 -40.65 9.86
C ARG A 50 -18.18 -39.37 10.46
N VAL A 51 -19.03 -39.55 11.47
CA VAL A 51 -19.38 -38.52 12.44
C VAL A 51 -18.07 -37.93 12.96
N THR A 52 -17.79 -36.69 12.58
CA THR A 52 -16.86 -35.80 13.28
C THR A 52 -17.42 -35.61 14.69
N VAL A 53 -17.17 -36.56 15.57
CA VAL A 53 -17.41 -36.39 17.01
C VAL A 53 -16.41 -35.34 17.44
N VAL A 54 -16.83 -34.08 17.47
CA VAL A 54 -16.07 -33.01 18.10
C VAL A 54 -15.95 -33.40 19.57
N PRO A 55 -14.75 -33.71 20.07
CA PRO A 55 -14.60 -34.08 21.47
C PRO A 55 -14.98 -32.88 22.33
N ASP A 56 -15.89 -33.09 23.29
CA ASP A 56 -16.36 -32.10 24.28
C ASP A 56 -15.27 -31.84 25.34
N VAL A 57 -14.09 -31.45 24.87
CA VAL A 57 -12.98 -31.06 25.73
C VAL A 57 -12.76 -29.56 25.50
N PRO A 58 -12.87 -28.72 26.54
CA PRO A 58 -12.66 -27.30 26.38
C PRO A 58 -11.24 -27.05 25.81
N PRO A 59 -11.10 -26.18 24.80
CA PRO A 59 -9.86 -26.03 24.00
C PRO A 59 -8.62 -25.69 24.84
N SER A 60 -8.82 -25.09 26.02
CA SER A 60 -7.75 -24.79 26.99
C SER A 60 -7.08 -26.04 27.58
N LYS A 61 -7.81 -27.17 27.74
CA LYS A 61 -7.21 -28.44 28.18
C LYS A 61 -6.39 -29.10 27.08
N MET A 62 -6.90 -29.07 25.85
CA MET A 62 -6.22 -29.67 24.69
C MET A 62 -4.91 -28.95 24.37
N ALA A 63 -4.90 -27.61 24.43
CA ALA A 63 -3.69 -26.81 24.26
C ALA A 63 -2.65 -27.12 25.34
N ARG A 64 -3.09 -27.29 26.60
CA ARG A 64 -2.19 -27.61 27.72
C ARG A 64 -1.58 -29.00 27.60
N GLU A 65 -2.31 -29.96 27.05
CA GLU A 65 -1.83 -31.32 26.82
C GLU A 65 -0.84 -31.40 25.64
N LEU A 66 -1.11 -30.67 24.55
CA LEU A 66 -0.19 -30.54 23.42
C LEU A 66 1.14 -29.88 23.81
N LEU A 67 1.11 -28.85 24.69
CA LEU A 67 2.35 -28.26 25.22
C LEU A 67 3.13 -29.22 26.12
N ALA A 68 2.46 -30.06 26.92
CA ALA A 68 3.12 -31.02 27.81
C ALA A 68 3.78 -32.18 27.02
N GLN A 69 3.21 -32.56 25.88
CA GLN A 69 3.74 -33.63 25.03
C GLN A 69 4.99 -33.18 24.24
N ALA A 70 5.06 -31.89 23.86
CA ALA A 70 6.20 -31.32 23.15
C ALA A 70 7.48 -31.26 24.00
N ASP A 71 7.37 -31.11 25.33
CA ASP A 71 8.55 -31.05 26.22
C ASP A 71 9.18 -32.44 26.44
N SER A 72 8.39 -33.50 26.29
CA SER A 72 8.84 -34.90 26.51
C SER A 72 9.69 -35.46 25.37
N SER A 73 9.82 -34.73 24.25
CA SER A 73 10.53 -35.18 23.05
C SER A 73 11.80 -34.39 22.73
N ARG A 74 12.36 -33.61 23.67
CA ARG A 74 13.69 -33.00 23.48
C ARG A 74 14.80 -34.04 23.65
N PRO A 75 15.53 -34.46 22.60
CA PRO A 75 16.74 -35.25 22.76
C PRO A 75 17.80 -34.41 23.47
N THR A 76 18.29 -34.92 24.60
CA THR A 76 19.46 -34.37 25.29
C THR A 76 20.67 -34.41 24.35
N PRO A 77 21.35 -33.28 24.08
CA PRO A 77 22.60 -33.32 23.33
C PRO A 77 23.68 -33.96 24.18
N SER A 78 24.00 -35.23 23.88
CA SER A 78 25.18 -35.91 24.40
C SER A 78 26.44 -35.22 23.86
N PHE A 79 27.09 -34.43 24.70
CA PHE A 79 28.44 -33.94 24.48
C PHE A 79 29.41 -35.12 24.52
N HIS A 80 29.70 -35.70 23.37
CA HIS A 80 30.87 -36.56 23.22
C HIS A 80 32.11 -35.71 23.01
N ASP A 81 33.09 -35.97 23.87
CA ASP A 81 34.50 -35.62 23.79
C ASP A 81 35.01 -35.43 22.36
N ARG A 82 35.46 -34.21 22.06
CA ARG A 82 36.34 -33.96 20.93
C ARG A 82 37.72 -33.60 21.46
N GLU A 83 38.58 -34.61 21.38
CA GLU A 83 40.00 -34.58 21.69
C GLU A 83 40.71 -33.40 21.01
N THR A 84 41.58 -32.75 21.76
CA THR A 84 42.51 -31.72 21.31
C THR A 84 43.66 -32.31 20.49
N PRO A 85 43.93 -31.84 19.25
CA PRO A 85 45.24 -32.00 18.64
C PRO A 85 46.08 -30.73 18.86
N THR A 86 47.11 -30.91 19.66
CA THR A 86 48.30 -30.06 19.79
C THR A 86 48.99 -29.85 18.44
N GLY A 87 49.38 -28.59 18.17
CA GLY A 87 50.54 -28.30 17.32
C GLY A 87 50.24 -27.79 15.91
N ALA A 88 50.09 -26.47 15.76
CA ALA A 88 50.45 -25.78 14.54
C ALA A 88 50.87 -24.34 14.85
N THR A 89 52.14 -24.07 14.57
CA THR A 89 52.83 -22.78 14.64
C THR A 89 52.10 -21.70 13.83
N PRO A 90 51.88 -20.49 14.37
CA PRO A 90 51.30 -19.39 13.60
C PRO A 90 52.32 -18.85 12.56
N PRO A 91 51.92 -18.59 11.30
CA PRO A 91 52.78 -17.90 10.34
C PRO A 91 52.97 -16.42 10.72
N PRO A 92 54.10 -15.81 10.36
CA PRO A 92 54.41 -14.42 10.73
C PRO A 92 53.48 -13.44 10.02
N ARG A 93 52.93 -12.56 10.85
CA ARG A 93 52.10 -11.39 10.55
C ARG A 93 52.74 -10.53 9.45
N ALA A 94 52.21 -10.61 8.24
CA ALA A 94 52.52 -9.64 7.18
C ALA A 94 51.97 -8.28 7.58
N LYS A 95 52.87 -7.30 7.73
CA LYS A 95 52.52 -5.88 7.90
C LYS A 95 51.70 -5.43 6.68
N PRO A 96 50.56 -4.74 6.84
CA PRO A 96 49.97 -4.04 5.71
C PRO A 96 50.97 -2.96 5.24
N PRO A 97 51.15 -2.78 3.92
CA PRO A 97 51.96 -1.69 3.41
C PRO A 97 51.29 -0.37 3.79
N SER A 98 52.03 0.48 4.50
CA SER A 98 51.72 1.91 4.62
C SER A 98 51.73 2.51 3.21
N LEU A 99 50.56 2.65 2.62
CA LEU A 99 50.34 3.58 1.52
C LEU A 99 50.28 4.99 2.13
N GLU A 100 51.44 5.62 2.22
CA GLU A 100 51.56 7.08 2.24
C GLU A 100 51.00 7.61 0.91
N MET A 101 49.72 7.95 0.91
CA MET A 101 49.16 8.83 -0.10
C MET A 101 49.51 10.26 0.31
N PRO A 102 50.15 11.07 -0.56
CA PRO A 102 50.31 12.48 -0.29
C PRO A 102 48.92 13.13 -0.24
N PHE A 103 48.62 13.70 0.92
CA PHE A 103 47.47 14.57 1.13
C PHE A 103 47.70 15.82 0.27
N ALA A 104 47.21 15.79 -0.98
CA ALA A 104 47.06 16.98 -1.79
C ALA A 104 45.91 17.78 -1.17
N GLU A 105 46.24 18.89 -0.51
CA GLU A 105 45.27 19.90 -0.11
C GLU A 105 44.48 20.35 -1.35
N PRO A 106 43.15 20.11 -1.45
CA PRO A 106 42.35 20.93 -2.31
C PRO A 106 42.26 22.31 -1.64
N GLY A 107 43.00 23.27 -2.19
CA GLY A 107 42.85 24.67 -1.85
C GLY A 107 41.38 25.06 -1.94
N PHE A 108 40.81 25.53 -0.84
CA PHE A 108 39.51 26.16 -0.82
C PHE A 108 39.60 27.49 -1.59
N PRO A 109 38.95 27.66 -2.75
CA PRO A 109 38.59 29.00 -3.18
C PRO A 109 37.57 29.55 -2.17
N SER A 110 37.96 30.67 -1.57
CA SER A 110 37.07 31.55 -0.83
C SER A 110 35.98 32.11 -1.74
N GLU A 111 34.89 32.55 -1.10
CA GLU A 111 33.74 33.30 -1.60
C GLU A 111 32.55 32.50 -2.17
N PRO A 112 31.44 32.39 -1.41
CA PRO A 112 30.14 32.21 -2.02
C PRO A 112 29.76 33.49 -2.78
N PRO A 113 29.22 33.42 -4.02
CA PRO A 113 28.54 34.56 -4.59
C PRO A 113 27.34 34.90 -3.72
N THR A 114 27.37 36.10 -3.16
CA THR A 114 26.21 36.75 -2.54
C THR A 114 25.15 36.92 -3.63
N ALA A 115 24.22 35.98 -3.72
CA ALA A 115 22.99 36.19 -4.46
C ALA A 115 22.14 37.20 -3.68
N PRO A 116 21.69 38.29 -4.30
CA PRO A 116 20.76 39.21 -3.66
C PRO A 116 19.44 38.47 -3.38
N LEU A 117 19.02 38.51 -2.12
CA LEU A 117 17.68 38.13 -1.70
C LEU A 117 16.65 38.87 -2.57
N PRO A 118 15.65 38.20 -3.17
CA PRO A 118 14.48 38.91 -3.65
C PRO A 118 13.74 39.48 -2.44
N SER A 119 13.58 40.79 -2.44
CA SER A 119 12.76 41.55 -1.50
C SER A 119 11.33 40.99 -1.50
N SER A 120 10.82 40.69 -0.31
CA SER A 120 9.40 40.38 -0.08
C SER A 120 8.58 41.68 -0.04
N ASP A 121 8.50 42.37 -1.17
CA ASP A 121 7.59 43.50 -1.39
C ASP A 121 6.98 43.35 -2.78
N ASP A 122 5.69 43.64 -2.90
CA ASP A 122 4.82 43.51 -4.09
C ASP A 122 4.24 42.11 -4.40
N LEU A 123 3.36 41.65 -3.50
CA LEU A 123 2.10 41.01 -3.93
C LEU A 123 0.94 41.85 -3.41
N GLU A 124 0.68 42.94 -4.13
CA GLU A 124 -0.54 43.72 -4.05
C GLU A 124 -1.70 42.81 -4.51
N LEU A 125 -2.41 42.21 -3.54
CA LEU A 125 -3.64 41.48 -3.80
C LEU A 125 -4.71 42.49 -4.18
N ASP A 126 -4.94 42.63 -5.47
CA ASP A 126 -6.10 43.27 -6.08
C ASP A 126 -7.39 42.54 -5.64
N LEU A 127 -7.92 42.98 -4.49
CA LEU A 127 -9.22 42.59 -3.96
C LEU A 127 -10.31 43.30 -4.77
N GLY A 128 -10.56 42.79 -5.97
CA GLY A 128 -11.72 43.12 -6.78
C GLY A 128 -13.02 42.77 -6.05
N GLU A 129 -13.65 43.79 -5.50
CA GLU A 129 -15.10 44.05 -5.48
C GLU A 129 -16.03 42.84 -5.25
N LEU A 130 -16.28 42.52 -3.98
CA LEU A 130 -17.43 41.71 -3.57
C LEU A 130 -18.67 42.62 -3.43
N PRO A 131 -19.81 42.30 -4.07
CA PRO A 131 -21.04 43.07 -3.91
C PRO A 131 -21.63 42.89 -2.51
N ASP A 132 -22.02 44.03 -1.90
CA ASP A 132 -22.73 44.18 -0.63
C ASP A 132 -23.91 43.19 -0.48
N LEU A 133 -23.77 42.25 0.45
CA LEU A 133 -24.91 41.54 1.02
C LEU A 133 -25.31 42.26 2.31
N GLU A 134 -26.42 42.98 2.21
CA GLU A 134 -27.03 43.77 3.28
C GLU A 134 -27.25 42.95 4.56
N LEU A 135 -26.62 43.41 5.63
CA LEU A 135 -26.91 43.03 7.00
C LEU A 135 -28.28 43.57 7.41
N ASP A 136 -29.34 42.77 7.28
CA ASP A 136 -30.60 43.02 7.98
C ASP A 136 -30.41 42.73 9.48
N ARG A 137 -29.94 43.75 10.19
CA ARG A 137 -29.95 43.84 11.66
C ARG A 137 -31.22 44.55 12.10
N SER A 138 -32.32 43.82 12.18
CA SER A 138 -33.44 44.21 13.06
C SER A 138 -33.34 43.45 14.38
N ALA A 139 -32.73 44.13 15.35
CA ALA A 139 -32.68 43.75 16.75
C ALA A 139 -34.07 43.82 17.38
N SER A 140 -34.47 42.76 18.09
CA SER A 140 -35.44 42.88 19.19
C SER A 140 -35.22 41.77 20.22
N LEU A 141 -34.40 42.05 21.23
CA LEU A 141 -34.51 41.50 22.58
C LEU A 141 -35.34 42.51 23.39
N PRO A 142 -36.16 42.12 24.40
CA PRO A 142 -35.72 41.23 25.48
C PRO A 142 -36.79 40.32 26.13
N ASN A 143 -36.41 39.11 26.53
CA ASN A 143 -36.71 38.63 27.89
C ASN A 143 -35.91 37.36 28.22
N ALA A 144 -34.93 37.51 29.09
CA ALA A 144 -34.50 36.45 30.02
C ALA A 144 -35.25 36.72 31.35
N PRO A 145 -35.53 35.74 32.23
CA PRO A 145 -34.64 34.61 32.52
C PRO A 145 -35.34 33.25 32.72
N THR A 146 -34.63 32.16 32.48
CA THR A 146 -34.49 31.00 33.40
C THR A 146 -33.35 30.11 32.86
N PRO A 147 -32.37 29.71 33.69
CA PRO A 147 -31.35 28.75 33.32
C PRO A 147 -31.97 27.35 33.38
N ALA A 148 -32.42 26.85 32.23
CA ALA A 148 -32.73 25.45 32.06
C ALA A 148 -31.75 24.93 31.01
N GLU A 149 -30.94 23.99 31.46
CA GLU A 149 -30.13 23.07 30.67
C GLU A 149 -30.84 22.72 29.35
N ALA A 150 -30.33 23.24 28.23
CA ALA A 150 -30.45 22.58 26.94
C ALA A 150 -29.13 21.83 26.81
N GLU A 151 -29.00 20.66 27.45
CA GLU A 151 -29.41 19.40 26.80
C GLU A 151 -29.05 19.47 25.32
N THR A 152 -27.75 19.27 25.05
CA THR A 152 -27.31 18.57 23.86
C THR A 152 -28.36 17.51 23.55
N GLU A 153 -29.14 17.71 22.51
CA GLU A 153 -30.00 16.69 21.92
C GLU A 153 -29.07 15.53 21.56
N THR A 154 -28.94 14.65 22.54
CA THR A 154 -28.50 13.28 22.41
C THR A 154 -29.54 12.68 21.48
N GLN A 155 -29.21 12.69 20.18
CA GLN A 155 -29.82 11.76 19.26
C GLN A 155 -29.80 10.39 19.95
N PRO A 156 -30.91 9.64 19.95
CA PRO A 156 -30.94 8.32 20.56
C PRO A 156 -29.75 7.54 20.00
N PRO A 157 -29.04 6.75 20.81
CA PRO A 157 -28.02 5.86 20.29
C PRO A 157 -28.76 4.87 19.40
N THR A 158 -28.80 5.16 18.08
CA THR A 158 -28.88 4.13 17.07
C THR A 158 -27.86 3.11 17.53
N GLU A 159 -28.26 1.87 17.78
CA GLU A 159 -27.36 0.77 18.11
C GLU A 159 -26.29 0.78 17.02
N VAL A 160 -25.17 1.45 17.30
CA VAL A 160 -24.10 1.63 16.35
C VAL A 160 -23.57 0.23 16.20
N ASP A 161 -23.69 -0.31 14.99
CA ASP A 161 -23.15 -1.63 14.70
C ASP A 161 -21.73 -1.67 15.29
N PRO A 162 -21.39 -2.65 16.15
CA PRO A 162 -20.11 -2.66 16.84
C PRO A 162 -18.93 -2.51 15.87
N ALA A 163 -19.09 -2.96 14.62
CA ALA A 163 -18.10 -2.78 13.57
C ALA A 163 -17.91 -1.31 13.13
N VAL A 164 -18.99 -0.52 13.01
CA VAL A 164 -18.92 0.93 12.72
C VAL A 164 -18.26 1.68 13.88
N GLY A 165 -18.59 1.32 15.13
CA GLY A 165 -17.95 1.88 16.32
C GLY A 165 -16.44 1.64 16.32
N GLU A 166 -16.02 0.39 16.10
CA GLU A 166 -14.59 0.02 16.05
C GLU A 166 -13.85 0.74 14.91
N MET A 167 -14.44 0.83 13.72
CA MET A 167 -13.89 1.58 12.59
C MET A 167 -13.59 3.04 12.95
N LYS A 168 -14.55 3.72 13.59
CA LYS A 168 -14.43 5.12 14.02
C LYS A 168 -13.35 5.30 15.08
N ASP A 169 -13.28 4.38 16.05
CA ASP A 169 -12.27 4.41 17.11
C ASP A 169 -10.85 4.24 16.55
N ARG A 170 -10.64 3.31 15.61
CA ARG A 170 -9.34 3.11 14.95
C ARG A 170 -8.94 4.31 14.10
N TYR A 171 -9.90 4.88 13.37
CA TYR A 171 -9.67 6.11 12.60
C TYR A 171 -9.24 7.27 13.52
N ALA A 172 -9.93 7.45 14.65
CA ALA A 172 -9.58 8.46 15.64
C ALA A 172 -8.20 8.25 16.28
N MET A 173 -7.75 6.99 16.38
CA MET A 173 -6.41 6.63 16.85
C MET A 173 -5.32 6.81 15.76
N GLY A 174 -5.70 7.12 14.51
CA GLY A 174 -4.79 7.23 13.38
C GLY A 174 -4.36 5.88 12.78
N ASP A 175 -5.02 4.78 13.15
CA ASP A 175 -4.82 3.47 12.51
C ASP A 175 -5.68 3.39 11.23
N PHE A 176 -5.26 4.11 10.18
CA PHE A 176 -5.98 4.19 8.92
C PHE A 176 -6.01 2.85 8.16
N THR A 177 -4.96 2.03 8.30
CA THR A 177 -4.92 0.70 7.68
C THR A 177 -5.93 -0.24 8.35
N GLY A 178 -5.97 -0.26 9.68
CA GLY A 178 -6.96 -1.05 10.41
C GLY A 178 -8.38 -0.56 10.19
N ALA A 179 -8.59 0.76 10.17
CA ALA A 179 -9.90 1.35 9.87
C ALA A 179 -10.39 1.02 8.45
N LEU A 180 -9.49 1.04 7.45
CA LEU A 180 -9.83 0.70 6.07
C LEU A 180 -10.27 -0.77 5.94
N VAL A 181 -9.57 -1.70 6.60
CA VAL A 181 -9.94 -3.13 6.57
C VAL A 181 -11.34 -3.36 7.13
N ILE A 182 -11.68 -2.68 8.23
CA ILE A 182 -13.03 -2.77 8.81
C ILE A 182 -14.03 -2.15 7.83
N ALA A 183 -13.77 -0.94 7.32
CA ALA A 183 -14.65 -0.28 6.36
C ALA A 183 -14.93 -1.13 5.12
N GLU A 184 -13.91 -1.77 4.54
CA GLU A 184 -14.07 -2.68 3.39
C GLU A 184 -14.89 -3.92 3.76
N SER A 185 -14.70 -4.49 4.94
CA SER A 185 -15.51 -5.62 5.42
C SER A 185 -16.98 -5.25 5.62
N LEU A 186 -17.28 -4.01 6.06
CA LEU A 186 -18.66 -3.52 6.09
C LEU A 186 -19.23 -3.41 4.68
N LEU A 187 -18.47 -2.87 3.73
CA LEU A 187 -18.90 -2.70 2.33
C LEU A 187 -19.09 -4.03 1.59
N GLU A 188 -18.38 -5.09 1.99
CA GLU A 188 -18.64 -6.45 1.52
C GLU A 188 -20.02 -6.97 1.95
N THR A 189 -20.49 -6.54 3.12
CA THR A 189 -21.79 -6.94 3.66
C THR A 189 -22.91 -6.02 3.14
N ASP A 190 -22.69 -4.71 3.15
CA ASP A 190 -23.58 -3.69 2.60
C ASP A 190 -22.82 -2.66 1.76
N VAL A 191 -22.92 -2.81 0.44
CA VAL A 191 -22.26 -1.96 -0.56
C VAL A 191 -22.74 -0.50 -0.48
N ASN A 192 -23.92 -0.23 0.07
CA ASN A 192 -24.51 1.12 0.12
C ASN A 192 -24.36 1.81 1.48
N ASP A 193 -23.54 1.28 2.40
CA ASP A 193 -23.27 1.96 3.66
C ASP A 193 -22.50 3.27 3.41
N ALA A 194 -23.23 4.38 3.52
CA ALA A 194 -22.70 5.72 3.29
C ALA A 194 -21.64 6.14 4.31
N GLU A 195 -21.66 5.61 5.55
CA GLU A 195 -20.60 5.89 6.52
C GLU A 195 -19.34 5.09 6.17
N ALA A 196 -19.48 3.77 5.93
CA ALA A 196 -18.34 2.93 5.57
C ALA A 196 -17.64 3.41 4.29
N LEU A 197 -18.39 3.83 3.26
CA LEU A 197 -17.82 4.43 2.05
C LEU A 197 -16.97 5.67 2.36
N ARG A 198 -17.49 6.59 3.17
CA ARG A 198 -16.78 7.84 3.53
C ARG A 198 -15.49 7.56 4.29
N TYR A 199 -15.53 6.62 5.24
CA TYR A 199 -14.35 6.24 6.00
C TYR A 199 -13.34 5.50 5.12
N ALA A 200 -13.79 4.60 4.24
CA ALA A 200 -12.92 3.89 3.32
C ALA A 200 -12.18 4.86 2.38
N ASP A 201 -12.90 5.80 1.74
CA ASP A 201 -12.28 6.79 0.86
C ASP A 201 -11.33 7.71 1.61
N SER A 202 -11.74 8.20 2.80
CA SER A 202 -10.88 9.02 3.65
C SER A 202 -9.60 8.28 4.08
N CYS A 203 -9.70 6.99 4.41
CA CYS A 203 -8.53 6.18 4.75
C CYS A 203 -7.62 5.96 3.54
N ARG A 204 -8.19 5.70 2.35
CA ARG A 204 -7.42 5.54 1.12
C ARG A 204 -6.65 6.80 0.78
N ASP A 205 -7.29 7.97 0.83
CA ASP A 205 -6.64 9.25 0.55
C ASP A 205 -5.47 9.51 1.50
N VAL A 206 -5.69 9.33 2.82
CA VAL A 206 -4.66 9.55 3.83
C VAL A 206 -3.50 8.57 3.67
N LEU A 207 -3.78 7.28 3.41
CA LEU A 207 -2.74 6.28 3.19
C LEU A 207 -1.96 6.56 1.91
N THR A 208 -2.64 6.92 0.81
CA THR A 208 -2.00 7.34 -0.44
C THR A 208 -1.08 8.52 -0.21
N GLN A 209 -1.53 9.55 0.51
CA GLN A 209 -0.69 10.71 0.83
C GLN A 209 0.49 10.32 1.73
N MET A 210 0.27 9.47 2.74
CA MET A 210 1.32 9.01 3.64
C MET A 210 2.40 8.22 2.88
N TYR A 211 2.01 7.26 2.03
CA TYR A 211 2.97 6.48 1.25
C TYR A 211 3.68 7.36 0.23
N ALA A 212 2.97 8.23 -0.51
CA ALA A 212 3.60 9.17 -1.43
C ALA A 212 4.64 10.05 -0.72
N ALA A 213 4.31 10.61 0.45
CA ALA A 213 5.23 11.43 1.23
C ALA A 213 6.45 10.63 1.73
N ARG A 214 6.31 9.34 2.01
CA ARG A 214 7.42 8.46 2.41
C ARG A 214 8.32 8.06 1.25
N LEU A 215 7.77 7.89 0.04
CA LEU A 215 8.56 7.68 -1.16
C LEU A 215 9.33 8.96 -1.53
N GLY A 216 8.74 10.12 -1.26
CA GLY A 216 9.35 11.42 -1.50
C GLY A 216 8.91 11.99 -2.84
N ASP A 217 9.86 12.42 -3.65
CA ASP A 217 9.59 12.99 -4.97
C ASP A 217 9.21 11.87 -5.95
N LEU A 218 7.99 11.94 -6.49
CA LEU A 218 7.48 10.93 -7.42
C LEU A 218 8.17 11.02 -8.80
N GLY A 219 8.89 12.10 -9.09
CA GLY A 219 9.73 12.23 -10.28
C GLY A 219 11.05 11.44 -10.22
N GLN A 220 11.35 10.75 -9.10
CA GLN A 220 12.56 9.95 -8.98
C GLN A 220 12.52 8.70 -9.85
N ILE A 221 13.68 8.35 -10.40
CA ILE A 221 13.86 7.16 -11.23
C ILE A 221 14.01 5.95 -10.32
N VAL A 222 13.23 4.90 -10.61
CA VAL A 222 13.27 3.65 -9.85
C VAL A 222 14.27 2.71 -10.48
N ILE A 223 15.20 2.17 -9.67
CA ILE A 223 16.21 1.24 -10.15
C ILE A 223 16.24 0.00 -9.24
N VAL A 224 16.32 -1.19 -9.85
CA VAL A 224 16.49 -2.44 -9.11
C VAL A 224 17.90 -2.52 -8.52
N ALA A 225 17.98 -2.71 -7.20
CA ALA A 225 19.23 -2.75 -6.42
C ALA A 225 19.82 -4.14 -6.25
N ILE A 226 19.01 -5.19 -6.41
CA ILE A 226 19.46 -6.58 -6.23
C ILE A 226 19.62 -7.30 -7.58
N PRO A 227 20.58 -8.24 -7.68
CA PRO A 227 20.74 -9.04 -8.89
C PRO A 227 19.53 -9.96 -9.11
N PRO A 228 19.17 -10.26 -10.37
CA PRO A 228 17.95 -11.00 -10.71
C PRO A 228 17.90 -12.41 -10.13
N ASP A 229 19.05 -13.03 -9.87
CA ASP A 229 19.13 -14.34 -9.22
C ASP A 229 18.61 -14.30 -7.78
N GLN A 230 18.81 -13.18 -7.05
CA GLN A 230 18.30 -13.01 -5.69
C GLN A 230 16.80 -12.70 -5.64
N ILE A 231 16.27 -12.04 -6.69
CA ILE A 231 14.83 -11.76 -6.83
C ILE A 231 14.02 -13.06 -6.82
N ARG A 232 14.54 -14.13 -7.46
CA ARG A 232 13.87 -15.44 -7.50
C ARG A 232 13.75 -16.14 -6.15
N TRP A 233 14.59 -15.77 -5.18
CA TRP A 233 14.55 -16.33 -3.83
C TRP A 233 13.73 -15.48 -2.86
N LEU A 234 13.35 -14.27 -3.27
CA LEU A 234 12.42 -13.45 -2.51
C LEU A 234 11.00 -13.95 -2.78
N SER A 235 10.26 -14.23 -1.71
CA SER A 235 8.83 -14.56 -1.76
C SER A 235 8.02 -13.32 -2.12
N LEU A 236 8.17 -12.84 -3.36
CA LEU A 236 7.45 -11.69 -3.87
C LEU A 236 6.04 -12.08 -4.28
N ASP A 237 5.08 -11.25 -3.89
CA ASP A 237 3.74 -11.37 -4.42
C ASP A 237 3.71 -11.12 -5.93
N HIS A 238 2.78 -11.77 -6.64
CA HIS A 238 2.60 -11.62 -8.08
C HIS A 238 2.46 -10.14 -8.52
N ARG A 239 1.77 -9.30 -7.74
CA ARG A 239 1.64 -7.86 -8.02
C ARG A 239 2.97 -7.12 -7.88
N ALA A 240 3.77 -7.49 -6.88
CA ALA A 240 5.10 -6.92 -6.68
C ALA A 240 6.08 -7.34 -7.78
N GLY A 241 6.02 -8.60 -8.22
CA GLY A 241 6.76 -9.08 -9.38
C GLY A 241 6.39 -8.33 -10.66
N PHE A 242 5.11 -8.03 -10.86
CA PHE A 242 4.65 -7.21 -11.98
C PHE A 242 5.18 -5.77 -11.91
N LEU A 243 5.09 -5.10 -10.76
CA LEU A 243 5.68 -3.77 -10.58
C LEU A 243 7.18 -3.75 -10.85
N LEU A 244 7.92 -4.75 -10.36
CA LEU A 244 9.35 -4.91 -10.64
C LEU A 244 9.64 -5.11 -12.13
N SER A 245 8.75 -5.77 -12.87
CA SER A 245 8.93 -5.97 -14.31
C SER A 245 8.81 -4.67 -15.12
N MET A 246 8.13 -3.65 -14.58
CA MET A 246 8.06 -2.31 -15.18
C MET A 246 9.25 -1.42 -14.82
N VAL A 247 10.07 -1.82 -13.83
CA VAL A 247 11.28 -1.09 -13.46
C VAL A 247 12.37 -1.36 -14.49
N ASP A 248 12.41 -0.52 -15.53
CA ASP A 248 13.43 -0.51 -16.58
C ASP A 248 14.73 0.22 -16.17
N GLY A 249 14.69 0.97 -15.06
CA GLY A 249 15.80 1.80 -14.59
C GLY A 249 15.82 3.22 -15.16
N THR A 250 14.80 3.61 -15.93
CA THR A 250 14.62 4.95 -16.51
C THR A 250 13.27 5.57 -16.20
N SER A 251 12.27 4.75 -15.87
CA SER A 251 10.93 5.19 -15.53
C SER A 251 10.88 5.80 -14.14
N SER A 252 10.16 6.92 -14.02
CA SER A 252 9.84 7.58 -12.77
C SER A 252 8.80 6.80 -11.95
N ILE A 253 8.66 7.12 -10.66
CA ILE A 253 7.61 6.54 -9.83
C ILE A 253 6.23 6.85 -10.44
N GLU A 254 5.97 8.09 -10.87
CA GLU A 254 4.67 8.46 -11.48
C GLU A 254 4.34 7.63 -12.72
N GLU A 255 5.30 7.46 -13.63
CA GLU A 255 5.10 6.66 -14.85
C GLU A 255 4.80 5.19 -14.52
N ILE A 256 5.52 4.61 -13.55
CA ILE A 256 5.27 3.23 -13.11
C ILE A 256 3.87 3.12 -12.49
N LEU A 257 3.46 4.09 -11.68
CA LEU A 257 2.12 4.12 -11.08
C LEU A 257 1.03 4.21 -12.17
N ASP A 258 1.23 5.05 -13.18
CA ASP A 258 0.27 5.28 -14.27
C ASP A 258 0.11 4.06 -15.19
N VAL A 259 1.20 3.34 -15.49
CA VAL A 259 1.18 2.15 -16.37
C VAL A 259 0.72 0.88 -15.63
N SER A 260 0.82 0.84 -14.30
CA SER A 260 0.58 -0.36 -13.51
C SER A 260 -0.84 -0.96 -13.59
N GLY A 261 -1.83 -0.15 -13.96
CA GLY A 261 -3.24 -0.58 -14.04
C GLY A 261 -3.87 -0.98 -12.70
N MET A 262 -3.18 -0.80 -11.56
CA MET A 262 -3.71 -1.06 -10.21
C MET A 262 -4.09 0.23 -9.50
N THR A 263 -4.80 0.12 -8.36
CA THR A 263 -5.15 1.33 -7.59
C THR A 263 -3.87 2.04 -7.13
N ARG A 264 -3.88 3.37 -7.16
CA ARG A 264 -2.71 4.18 -6.80
C ARG A 264 -2.19 3.84 -5.39
N LEU A 265 -3.09 3.55 -4.45
CA LEU A 265 -2.74 3.12 -3.10
C LEU A 265 -2.00 1.78 -3.08
N ASP A 266 -2.49 0.77 -3.80
CA ASP A 266 -1.85 -0.54 -3.84
C ASP A 266 -0.45 -0.46 -4.46
N ALA A 267 -0.31 0.26 -5.57
CA ALA A 267 0.98 0.44 -6.21
C ALA A 267 1.97 1.16 -5.29
N LEU A 268 1.56 2.27 -4.66
CA LEU A 268 2.40 2.99 -3.69
C LEU A 268 2.80 2.12 -2.51
N ARG A 269 1.87 1.33 -1.96
CA ARG A 269 2.14 0.42 -0.85
C ARG A 269 3.18 -0.64 -1.24
N ILE A 270 3.03 -1.26 -2.41
CA ILE A 270 3.99 -2.26 -2.89
C ILE A 270 5.35 -1.63 -3.15
N MET A 271 5.40 -0.48 -3.82
CA MET A 271 6.65 0.27 -4.07
C MET A 271 7.36 0.63 -2.76
N PHE A 272 6.60 1.06 -1.74
CA PHE A 272 7.14 1.31 -0.40
C PHE A 272 7.75 0.04 0.22
N THR A 273 7.04 -1.10 0.16
CA THR A 273 7.55 -2.38 0.67
C THR A 273 8.83 -2.82 -0.04
N LEU A 274 8.90 -2.66 -1.37
CA LEU A 274 10.10 -2.97 -2.16
C LEU A 274 11.29 -2.08 -1.77
N LEU A 275 11.03 -0.80 -1.47
CA LEU A 275 12.03 0.15 -1.01
C LEU A 275 12.55 -0.21 0.40
N GLU A 276 11.65 -0.55 1.33
CA GLU A 276 12.02 -1.00 2.69
C GLU A 276 12.87 -2.28 2.65
N GLN A 277 12.54 -3.21 1.76
CA GLN A 277 13.29 -4.44 1.55
C GLN A 277 14.60 -4.22 0.78
N ARG A 278 14.92 -2.99 0.38
CA ARG A 278 16.10 -2.62 -0.42
C ARG A 278 16.19 -3.35 -1.76
N ILE A 279 15.05 -3.77 -2.30
CA ILE A 279 14.96 -4.40 -3.63
C ILE A 279 15.08 -3.32 -4.71
N ILE A 280 14.47 -2.16 -4.48
CA ILE A 280 14.56 -0.98 -5.33
C ILE A 280 15.31 0.15 -4.62
N ARG A 281 15.88 1.06 -5.39
CA ARG A 281 16.47 2.33 -4.95
C ARG A 281 15.91 3.45 -5.81
N LEU A 282 15.83 4.64 -5.23
CA LEU A 282 15.39 5.85 -5.91
C LEU A 282 16.61 6.72 -6.22
N GLU A 283 16.71 7.15 -7.47
CA GLU A 283 17.76 8.05 -7.95
C GLU A 283 17.09 9.36 -8.42
N PRO A 284 17.69 10.54 -8.12
CA PRO A 284 17.16 11.80 -8.66
C PRO A 284 17.19 11.77 -10.19
N PRO A 285 16.22 12.42 -10.86
CA PRO A 285 16.24 12.54 -12.32
C PRO A 285 17.50 13.31 -12.75
N ALA A 286 18.16 12.79 -13.79
CA ALA A 286 19.40 13.34 -14.34
C ALA A 286 19.20 14.64 -15.13
#